data_AF-A0A413RF28-F1
#
_entry.id   AF-A0A413RF28-F1
#
_cell.length_a   1.000
_cell.length_b   1.000
_cell.length_c   1.000
_cell.angle_alpha   90.00
_cell.angle_beta   90.00
_cell.angle_gamma   90.00
#
_symmetry.space_group_name_H-M   'P 1'
#
loop_
_entity.id
_entity.type
_entity.pdbx_description
1 polymer ?
#
loop_
_entity_poly.entity_id
_entity_poly.type
_entity_poly.pdbx_seq_one_letter_code
_entity_poly.pdbx_strand_id
1 'polypeptide(L)'
;MHPGFVFALSWGYSLCSVCSLLGFHRFGSMRFDYERSYAMLLGALRKHLKNDCFALDPSKHFDYIVSIFSEGSLRRFFDYLDADISMMTVHSAKGLEWGTVFFPGVTRFDWLGRICSRCESAGMCSRSAYGCRIVGAKKMPDGLIEEMGLLYVGVTRARKAVYVSASMQRRTNNGNYQVARPSCLASFPGIEPVSWTAKDGEG
;
A
#
# COMPACT_ATOMS: atom_id res chain seq x y z
N MET A 1 -12.88 16.37 -5.58
CA MET A 1 -12.61 15.36 -4.53
C MET A 1 -12.17 14.10 -5.25
N HIS A 2 -10.88 14.00 -5.56
CA HIS A 2 -10.37 12.94 -6.43
C HIS A 2 -10.42 11.60 -5.70
N PRO A 3 -10.85 10.51 -6.37
CA PRO A 3 -10.72 9.16 -5.83
C PRO A 3 -9.23 8.84 -5.74
N GLY A 4 -8.60 9.18 -4.62
CA GLY A 4 -7.27 8.68 -4.34
C GLY A 4 -7.34 7.18 -4.24
N PHE A 5 -6.52 6.48 -5.01
CA PHE A 5 -6.22 5.09 -4.78
C PHE A 5 -4.93 5.07 -3.98
N VAL A 6 -4.82 4.20 -2.99
CA VAL A 6 -3.52 3.83 -2.41
C VAL A 6 -3.33 2.39 -2.77
N PHE A 7 -2.16 2.00 -3.26
CA PHE A 7 -1.80 0.61 -3.50
C PHE A 7 -0.69 0.20 -2.53
N ALA A 8 -1.08 -0.39 -1.41
CA ALA A 8 -0.19 -0.89 -0.39
C ALA A 8 0.73 -2.02 -0.93
N LEU A 9 1.97 -1.68 -1.29
CA LEU A 9 2.98 -2.66 -1.68
C LEU A 9 3.90 -3.04 -0.50
N SER A 10 4.18 -4.33 -0.35
CA SER A 10 5.17 -4.85 0.62
C SER A 10 6.58 -4.81 0.05
N TRP A 11 7.55 -4.67 0.96
CA TRP A 11 8.95 -4.99 0.72
C TRP A 11 9.05 -6.39 0.09
N GLY A 12 9.52 -6.44 -1.16
CA GLY A 12 9.71 -7.68 -1.92
C GLY A 12 8.79 -7.84 -3.13
N TYR A 13 7.78 -6.98 -3.33
CA TYR A 13 7.08 -6.90 -4.61
C TYR A 13 7.66 -5.74 -5.41
N SER A 14 8.20 -6.06 -6.59
CA SER A 14 8.37 -5.03 -7.61
C SER A 14 6.98 -4.47 -7.93
N LEU A 15 6.83 -3.14 -7.89
CA LEU A 15 5.67 -2.40 -8.43
C LEU A 15 5.22 -2.96 -9.80
N CYS A 16 6.14 -3.59 -10.54
CA CYS A 16 5.92 -4.29 -11.81
C CYS A 16 4.79 -5.34 -11.78
N SER A 17 4.61 -6.11 -10.70
CA SER A 17 3.57 -7.16 -10.65
C SER A 17 2.16 -6.56 -10.54
N VAL A 18 2.01 -5.45 -9.80
CA VAL A 18 0.72 -4.73 -9.68
C VAL A 18 0.44 -3.86 -10.90
N CYS A 19 1.45 -3.23 -11.49
CA CYS A 19 1.31 -2.52 -12.77
C CYS A 19 0.85 -3.46 -13.90
N SER A 20 1.36 -4.69 -13.94
CA SER A 20 0.95 -5.70 -14.94
C SER A 20 -0.51 -6.12 -14.77
N LEU A 21 -0.98 -6.30 -13.53
CA LEU A 21 -2.37 -6.68 -13.21
C LEU A 21 -3.38 -5.56 -13.48
N LEU A 22 -2.96 -4.29 -13.42
CA LEU A 22 -3.80 -3.12 -13.71
C LEU A 22 -3.79 -2.72 -15.19
N GLY A 23 -3.22 -3.55 -16.08
CA GLY A 23 -3.18 -3.25 -17.52
C GLY A 23 -2.21 -2.14 -17.91
N PHE A 24 -1.29 -1.72 -17.03
CA PHE A 24 -0.18 -0.82 -17.40
C PHE A 24 0.90 -1.59 -18.17
N HIS A 25 0.56 -2.08 -19.37
CA HIS A 25 1.45 -2.84 -20.27
C HIS A 25 2.60 -2.02 -20.87
N ARG A 26 2.75 -0.74 -20.49
CA ARG A 26 3.73 0.17 -21.11
C ARG A 26 5.08 0.29 -20.42
N PHE A 27 5.39 -0.61 -19.49
CA PHE A 27 6.66 -0.56 -18.79
C PHE A 27 7.46 -1.85 -18.98
N GLY A 28 8.16 -1.91 -20.11
CA GLY A 28 9.22 -2.88 -20.33
C GLY A 28 10.36 -2.68 -19.31
N SER A 29 11.01 -3.79 -18.95
CA SER A 29 12.29 -3.89 -18.23
C SER A 29 12.67 -2.67 -17.36
N MET A 30 11.90 -2.40 -16.30
CA MET A 30 12.05 -1.17 -15.51
C MET A 30 13.26 -1.19 -14.57
N ARG A 31 14.27 -0.36 -14.88
CA ARG A 31 14.81 0.54 -13.84
C ARG A 31 13.66 1.47 -13.44
N PHE A 32 13.30 1.53 -12.16
CA PHE A 32 12.35 2.53 -11.69
C PHE A 32 12.94 3.92 -11.96
N ASP A 33 12.31 4.64 -12.88
CA ASP A 33 12.69 6.00 -13.20
C ASP A 33 12.08 6.93 -12.14
N TYR A 34 12.75 7.01 -10.99
CA TYR A 34 12.31 7.84 -9.86
C TYR A 34 12.35 9.33 -10.19
N GLU A 35 13.01 9.73 -11.28
CA GLU A 35 13.21 11.12 -11.66
C GLU A 35 11.88 11.84 -11.85
N ARG A 36 10.90 11.20 -12.51
CA ARG A 36 9.56 11.80 -12.69
C ARG A 36 8.83 11.97 -11.37
N SER A 37 8.84 10.96 -10.51
CA SER A 37 8.16 11.02 -9.21
C SER A 37 8.76 12.10 -8.31
N TYR A 38 10.10 12.21 -8.27
CA TYR A 38 10.77 13.28 -7.54
C TYR A 38 10.52 14.65 -8.16
N ALA A 39 10.57 14.78 -9.49
CA ALA A 39 10.28 16.04 -10.17
C ALA A 39 8.85 16.53 -9.89
N MET A 40 7.86 15.62 -9.85
CA MET A 40 6.49 15.95 -9.47
C MET A 40 6.41 16.46 -8.03
N LEU A 41 7.04 15.76 -7.08
CA LEU A 41 7.06 16.18 -5.67
C LEU A 41 7.80 17.50 -5.44
N LEU A 42 8.90 17.74 -6.16
CA LEU A 42 9.61 19.01 -6.14
C LEU A 42 8.77 20.14 -6.76
N GLY A 43 8.00 19.85 -7.81
CA GLY A 43 7.01 20.76 -8.37
C GLY A 43 5.92 21.13 -7.37
N ALA A 44 5.38 20.15 -6.65
CA ALA A 44 4.42 20.34 -5.56
C ALA A 44 5.00 21.19 -4.41
N LEU A 45 6.22 20.88 -3.96
CA LEU A 45 6.94 21.69 -2.97
C LEU A 45 7.10 23.13 -3.45
N ARG A 46 7.53 23.34 -4.71
CA ARG A 46 7.68 24.68 -5.28
C ARG A 46 6.34 25.45 -5.29
N LYS A 47 5.23 24.78 -5.58
CA LYS A 47 3.89 25.38 -5.57
C LYS A 47 3.47 25.78 -4.15
N HIS A 48 3.71 24.90 -3.17
CA HIS A 48 3.46 25.19 -1.76
C HIS A 48 4.29 26.38 -1.27
N LEU A 49 5.59 26.41 -1.56
CA LEU A 49 6.48 27.51 -1.17
C LEU A 49 6.01 28.86 -1.75
N LYS A 50 5.52 28.87 -2.99
CA LYS A 50 4.99 30.08 -3.63
C LYS A 50 3.67 30.56 -3.01
N ASN A 51 2.78 29.65 -2.66
CA ASN A 51 1.42 29.98 -2.24
C ASN A 51 1.30 30.23 -0.74
N ASP A 52 1.93 29.38 0.06
CA ASP A 52 1.68 29.30 1.51
C ASP A 52 2.85 29.86 2.33
N CYS A 53 4.02 30.03 1.70
CA CYS A 53 5.24 30.52 2.34
C CYS A 53 5.71 31.89 1.81
N PHE A 54 4.86 32.61 1.07
CA PHE A 54 5.23 33.91 0.45
C PHE A 54 5.73 34.94 1.46
N ALA A 55 5.23 34.90 2.71
CA ALA A 55 5.60 35.84 3.76
C ALA A 55 6.84 35.43 4.58
N LEU A 56 7.49 34.30 4.26
CA LEU A 56 8.71 33.89 4.96
C LEU A 56 9.90 34.74 4.49
N ASP A 57 10.69 35.19 5.46
CA ASP A 57 11.99 35.78 5.20
C ASP A 57 12.91 34.80 4.44
N PRO A 58 13.78 35.25 3.52
CA PRO A 58 14.66 34.38 2.74
C PRO A 58 15.51 33.41 3.58
N SER A 59 15.94 33.81 4.78
CA SER A 59 16.71 32.94 5.69
C SER A 59 15.86 31.78 6.20
N LYS A 60 14.64 32.08 6.67
CA LYS A 60 13.67 31.09 7.15
C LYS A 60 13.19 30.17 6.02
N HIS A 61 13.10 30.71 4.81
CA HIS A 61 12.72 29.94 3.63
C HIS A 61 13.79 28.87 3.30
N PHE A 62 15.08 29.23 3.40
CA PHE A 62 16.17 28.28 3.24
C PHE A 62 16.17 27.20 4.33
N ASP A 63 16.06 27.60 5.60
CA ASP A 63 16.04 26.65 6.74
C ASP A 63 14.88 25.67 6.65
N TYR A 64 13.71 26.13 6.20
CA TYR A 64 12.54 25.27 5.98
C TYR A 64 12.76 24.26 4.86
N ILE A 65 13.37 24.67 3.74
CA ILE A 65 13.71 23.74 2.65
C ILE A 65 14.71 22.70 3.14
N VAL A 66 15.76 23.13 3.86
CA VAL A 66 16.77 22.24 4.40
C VAL A 66 16.16 21.23 5.39
N SER A 67 15.25 21.64 6.26
CA SER A 67 14.58 20.72 7.18
C SER A 67 13.75 19.67 6.45
N ILE A 68 13.05 20.05 5.37
CA ILE A 68 12.27 19.10 4.55
C ILE A 68 13.15 17.98 4.02
N PHE A 69 14.29 18.33 3.42
CA PHE A 69 15.20 17.34 2.84
C PHE A 69 15.95 16.54 3.91
N SER A 70 16.33 17.19 5.01
CA SER A 70 17.03 16.52 6.12
C SER A 70 16.14 15.47 6.82
N GLU A 71 14.84 15.75 6.93
CA GLU A 71 13.85 14.82 7.51
C GLU A 71 13.33 13.77 6.51
N GLY A 72 13.69 13.88 5.23
CA GLY A 72 13.10 13.07 4.15
C GLY A 72 11.58 13.26 4.05
N SER A 73 11.08 14.45 4.36
CA SER A 73 9.64 14.73 4.52
C SER A 73 8.96 15.21 3.23
N LEU A 74 9.65 15.13 2.09
CA LEU A 74 9.12 15.51 0.78
C LEU A 74 7.77 14.84 0.43
N ARG A 75 7.53 13.63 0.98
CA ARG A 75 6.24 12.91 0.88
C ARG A 75 5.03 13.68 1.43
N ARG A 76 5.22 14.68 2.30
CA ARG A 76 4.13 15.54 2.81
C ARG A 76 3.51 16.38 1.69
N PHE A 77 4.27 16.65 0.63
CA PHE A 77 3.78 17.41 -0.53
C PHE A 77 2.97 16.57 -1.51
N PHE A 78 2.74 15.30 -1.18
CA PHE A 78 1.93 14.40 -1.98
C PHE A 78 0.48 14.91 -2.12
N ASP A 79 -0.08 15.55 -1.09
CA ASP A 79 -1.44 16.11 -1.12
C ASP A 79 -1.60 17.28 -2.10
N TYR A 80 -0.49 17.90 -2.53
CA TYR A 80 -0.49 18.99 -3.51
C TYR A 80 -0.34 18.48 -4.95
N LEU A 81 -0.17 17.17 -5.14
CA LEU A 81 -0.12 16.56 -6.47
C LEU A 81 -1.53 16.46 -7.04
N ASP A 82 -1.67 16.94 -8.27
CA ASP A 82 -2.87 16.74 -9.08
C ASP A 82 -2.75 15.39 -9.82
N ALA A 83 -2.88 14.31 -9.05
CA ALA A 83 -2.81 12.94 -9.56
C ALA A 83 -4.11 12.20 -9.26
N ASP A 84 -4.69 11.59 -10.29
CA ASP A 84 -5.93 10.81 -10.15
C ASP A 84 -5.72 9.54 -9.33
N ILE A 85 -4.55 8.89 -9.45
CA ILE A 85 -4.24 7.60 -8.82
C ILE A 85 -2.87 7.68 -8.15
N SER A 86 -2.79 7.17 -6.92
CA SER A 86 -1.58 7.21 -6.11
C SER A 86 -1.10 5.79 -5.75
N MET A 87 0.19 5.51 -5.92
CA MET A 87 0.77 4.19 -5.60
C MET A 87 1.91 4.35 -4.63
N MET A 88 1.83 3.68 -3.48
CA MET A 88 2.86 3.76 -2.43
C MET A 88 2.74 2.63 -1.42
N THR A 89 3.84 2.31 -0.74
CA THR A 89 3.80 1.36 0.39
C THR A 89 2.98 1.93 1.56
N VAL A 90 2.43 1.07 2.42
CA VAL A 90 1.69 1.52 3.61
C VAL A 90 2.57 2.35 4.56
N HIS A 91 3.87 2.03 4.63
CA HIS A 91 4.84 2.81 5.40
C HIS A 91 4.92 4.26 4.90
N SER A 92 4.94 4.44 3.58
CA SER A 92 4.97 5.76 2.93
C SER A 92 3.66 6.52 3.11
N ALA A 93 2.54 5.81 3.28
CA ALA A 93 1.21 6.40 3.44
C ALA A 93 0.96 7.00 4.84
N LYS A 94 1.87 6.79 5.80
CA LYS A 94 1.71 7.29 7.17
C LYS A 94 1.57 8.82 7.20
N GLY A 95 0.44 9.30 7.71
CA GLY A 95 0.13 10.73 7.83
C GLY A 95 -0.55 11.35 6.61
N LEU A 96 -0.85 10.55 5.58
CA LEU A 96 -1.63 10.96 4.40
C LEU A 96 -3.05 10.40 4.47
N GLU A 97 -3.99 10.96 3.70
CA GLU A 97 -5.40 10.53 3.70
C GLU A 97 -6.03 10.58 2.32
N TRP A 98 -6.95 9.65 2.04
CA TRP A 98 -7.66 9.57 0.77
C TRP A 98 -9.14 9.26 0.98
N GLY A 99 -9.97 9.56 -0.02
CA GLY A 99 -11.37 9.14 -0.01
C GLY A 99 -11.52 7.62 0.07
N THR A 100 -10.73 6.90 -0.73
CA THR A 100 -10.78 5.44 -0.86
C THR A 100 -9.37 4.86 -0.76
N VAL A 101 -9.20 3.64 -0.27
CA VAL A 101 -7.90 2.94 -0.22
C VAL A 101 -8.06 1.52 -0.77
N PHE A 102 -7.07 1.04 -1.52
CA PHE A 102 -7.06 -0.32 -2.04
C PHE A 102 -5.86 -1.10 -1.48
N PHE A 103 -6.11 -2.28 -0.90
CA PHE A 103 -5.07 -3.22 -0.53
C PHE A 103 -5.00 -4.34 -1.58
N PRO A 104 -4.12 -4.23 -2.58
CA PRO A 104 -3.90 -5.29 -3.55
C PRO A 104 -3.14 -6.46 -2.92
N GLY A 105 -3.43 -7.67 -3.37
CA GLY A 105 -2.60 -8.84 -3.08
C GLY A 105 -2.47 -9.18 -1.60
N VAL A 106 -3.55 -9.07 -0.82
CA VAL A 106 -3.57 -9.47 0.60
C VAL A 106 -3.67 -10.99 0.72
N THR A 107 -2.59 -11.68 0.38
CA THR A 107 -2.48 -13.14 0.40
C THR A 107 -1.61 -13.64 1.56
N ARG A 108 -1.66 -14.95 1.84
CA ARG A 108 -0.81 -15.62 2.85
C ARG A 108 0.69 -15.49 2.60
N PHE A 109 1.13 -15.14 1.39
CA PHE A 109 2.55 -15.04 1.04
C PHE A 109 3.04 -13.60 0.88
N ASP A 110 2.10 -12.67 0.67
CA ASP A 110 2.40 -11.30 0.30
C ASP A 110 2.28 -10.38 1.53
N TRP A 111 1.96 -9.08 1.41
CA TRP A 111 1.84 -8.17 2.57
C TRP A 111 0.95 -8.78 3.67
N LEU A 112 1.42 -8.73 4.92
CA LEU A 112 0.87 -9.44 6.08
C LEU A 112 0.86 -10.98 5.95
N GLY A 113 1.64 -11.56 5.05
CA GLY A 113 1.67 -12.99 4.75
C GLY A 113 2.62 -13.78 5.65
N ARG A 114 3.78 -13.20 6.03
CA ARG A 114 4.69 -13.84 6.99
C ARG A 114 4.03 -14.08 8.35
N ILE A 115 2.98 -13.31 8.68
CA ILE A 115 2.23 -13.56 9.89
C ILE A 115 1.36 -14.81 9.79
N CYS A 116 0.91 -15.19 8.60
CA CYS A 116 0.09 -16.39 8.42
C CYS A 116 0.89 -17.65 8.77
N SER A 117 2.18 -17.72 8.40
CA SER A 117 3.03 -18.85 8.79
C SER A 117 3.34 -18.84 10.29
N ARG A 118 3.59 -17.66 10.90
CA ARG A 118 3.82 -17.54 12.34
C ARG A 118 2.59 -17.88 13.16
N CYS A 119 1.41 -17.41 12.76
CA CYS A 119 0.15 -17.75 13.40
C CYS A 119 -0.20 -19.23 13.23
N GLU A 120 0.14 -19.85 12.09
CA GLU A 120 0.00 -21.30 11.90
C GLU A 120 0.90 -22.08 12.86
N SER A 121 2.18 -21.70 12.99
CA SER A 121 3.10 -22.30 13.97
C SER A 121 2.66 -22.09 15.42
N ALA A 122 1.97 -20.99 15.72
CA ALA A 122 1.42 -20.71 17.04
C ALA A 122 0.07 -21.40 17.32
N GLY A 123 -0.48 -22.14 16.35
CA GLY A 123 -1.80 -22.77 16.46
C GLY A 123 -2.96 -21.77 16.51
N MET A 124 -2.74 -20.54 16.03
CA MET A 124 -3.71 -19.43 16.02
C MET A 124 -4.43 -19.26 14.69
N CYS A 125 -4.31 -20.21 13.76
CA CYS A 125 -4.99 -20.14 12.47
C CYS A 125 -5.83 -21.37 12.20
N SER A 126 -7.08 -21.14 11.78
CA SER A 126 -7.90 -22.15 11.13
C SER A 126 -7.88 -21.92 9.62
N ARG A 127 -7.65 -23.01 8.87
CA ARG A 127 -7.56 -23.00 7.41
C ARG A 127 -8.85 -23.54 6.81
N SER A 128 -9.35 -22.87 5.77
CA SER A 128 -10.40 -23.41 4.90
C SER A 128 -9.89 -23.45 3.46
N ALA A 129 -10.65 -24.10 2.57
CA ALA A 129 -10.38 -24.06 1.14
C ALA A 129 -10.36 -22.62 0.59
N TYR A 130 -11.15 -21.73 1.20
CA TYR A 130 -11.41 -20.38 0.73
C TYR A 130 -10.60 -19.29 1.45
N GLY A 131 -9.86 -19.63 2.51
CA GLY A 131 -9.09 -18.63 3.24
C GLY A 131 -8.50 -19.09 4.57
N CYS A 132 -8.19 -18.12 5.41
CA CYS A 132 -7.65 -18.31 6.74
C CYS A 132 -8.40 -17.44 7.75
N ARG A 133 -8.59 -17.95 8.96
CA ARG A 133 -9.13 -17.18 10.08
C ARG A 133 -8.20 -17.28 11.28
N ILE A 134 -8.00 -16.15 11.98
CA ILE A 134 -7.32 -16.17 13.28
C ILE A 134 -8.28 -16.77 14.31
N VAL A 135 -7.86 -17.83 14.98
CA VAL A 135 -8.58 -18.48 16.08
C VAL A 135 -7.78 -18.32 17.37
N GLY A 136 -8.47 -18.34 18.52
CA GLY A 136 -8.01 -17.91 19.84
C GLY A 136 -6.50 -18.04 20.17
N ALA A 137 -5.98 -17.06 20.90
CA ALA A 137 -4.56 -16.98 21.22
C ALA A 137 -4.17 -17.92 22.36
N LYS A 138 -3.48 -19.03 22.04
CA LYS A 138 -2.69 -19.76 23.05
C LYS A 138 -1.34 -19.09 23.32
N LYS A 139 -0.72 -18.52 22.28
CA LYS A 139 0.55 -17.78 22.33
C LYS A 139 0.58 -16.76 21.20
N MET A 140 0.71 -15.47 21.52
CA MET A 140 0.77 -14.42 20.49
C MET A 140 2.08 -14.52 19.70
N PRO A 141 2.04 -14.65 18.35
CA PRO A 141 3.24 -14.75 17.55
C PRO A 141 3.96 -13.40 17.45
N ASP A 142 5.29 -13.46 17.47
CA ASP A 142 6.13 -12.27 17.32
C ASP A 142 5.87 -11.57 15.99
N GLY A 143 5.84 -10.24 16.02
CA GLY A 143 5.53 -9.40 14.86
C GLY A 143 4.04 -9.29 14.50
N LEU A 144 3.13 -10.02 15.15
CA LEU A 144 1.68 -9.88 14.88
C LEU A 144 1.19 -8.46 15.14
N ILE A 145 1.62 -7.86 16.25
CA ILE A 145 1.23 -6.49 16.63
C ILE A 145 1.76 -5.47 15.62
N GLU A 146 2.99 -5.65 15.12
CA GLU A 146 3.58 -4.76 14.12
C GLU A 146 2.82 -4.82 12.79
N GLU A 147 2.53 -6.03 12.32
CA GLU A 147 1.73 -6.30 11.13
C GLU A 147 0.29 -5.77 11.28
N MET A 148 -0.35 -5.98 12.45
CA MET A 148 -1.66 -5.39 12.77
C MET A 148 -1.59 -3.85 12.79
N GLY A 149 -0.51 -3.27 13.33
CA GLY A 149 -0.27 -1.83 13.31
C GLY A 149 -0.15 -1.28 11.90
N LEU A 150 0.49 -2.01 11.00
CA LEU A 150 0.57 -1.66 9.58
C LEU A 150 -0.79 -1.72 8.88
N LEU A 151 -1.58 -2.78 9.12
CA LEU A 151 -2.96 -2.86 8.63
C LEU A 151 -3.79 -1.67 9.16
N TYR A 152 -3.69 -1.36 10.45
CA TYR A 152 -4.37 -0.23 11.08
C TYR A 152 -3.97 1.10 10.44
N VAL A 153 -2.68 1.37 10.27
CA VAL A 153 -2.20 2.59 9.60
C VAL A 153 -2.80 2.70 8.22
N GLY A 154 -2.76 1.64 7.42
CA GLY A 154 -3.29 1.66 6.07
C GLY A 154 -4.82 1.87 6.03
N VAL A 155 -5.58 1.14 6.85
CA VAL A 155 -7.06 1.22 6.88
C VAL A 155 -7.50 2.61 7.29
N THR A 156 -6.82 3.21 8.28
CA THR A 156 -7.11 4.57 8.75
C THR A 156 -6.68 5.67 7.79
N ARG A 157 -6.04 5.36 6.64
CA ARG A 157 -5.82 6.37 5.60
C ARG A 157 -7.07 6.62 4.75
N ALA A 158 -8.05 5.72 4.79
CA ALA A 158 -9.31 5.88 4.06
C ALA A 158 -10.31 6.71 4.87
N ARG A 159 -10.93 7.70 4.22
CA ARG A 159 -11.99 8.52 4.79
C ARG A 159 -13.39 7.97 4.53
N LYS A 160 -13.58 7.20 3.45
CA LYS A 160 -14.89 6.68 3.04
C LYS A 160 -14.92 5.16 2.91
N ALA A 161 -13.95 4.57 2.21
CA ALA A 161 -13.98 3.14 1.91
C ALA A 161 -12.58 2.52 1.80
N VAL A 162 -12.49 1.25 2.21
CA VAL A 162 -11.32 0.40 2.02
C VAL A 162 -11.75 -0.81 1.21
N TYR A 163 -11.01 -1.11 0.14
CA TYR A 163 -11.19 -2.33 -0.65
C TYR A 163 -9.96 -3.21 -0.51
N VAL A 164 -10.18 -4.50 -0.31
CA VAL A 164 -9.11 -5.50 -0.21
C VAL A 164 -9.29 -6.50 -1.33
N SER A 165 -8.21 -6.83 -2.04
CA SER A 165 -8.22 -7.90 -3.03
C SER A 165 -7.14 -8.93 -2.73
N ALA A 166 -7.42 -10.17 -3.08
CA ALA A 166 -6.49 -11.29 -2.94
C ALA A 166 -6.61 -12.16 -4.18
N SER A 167 -5.46 -12.59 -4.72
CA SER A 167 -5.43 -13.56 -5.82
C SER A 167 -5.37 -14.99 -5.26
N MET A 168 -5.96 -15.94 -6.00
CA MET A 168 -5.84 -17.38 -5.72
C MET A 168 -4.57 -18.00 -6.30
N GLN A 169 -3.83 -17.25 -7.11
CA GLN A 169 -2.53 -17.65 -7.65
C GLN A 169 -1.56 -16.47 -7.64
N ARG A 170 -0.30 -16.72 -7.34
CA ARG A 170 0.76 -15.72 -7.47
C ARG A 170 1.94 -16.26 -8.25
N ARG A 171 2.64 -15.35 -8.93
CA ARG A 171 3.91 -15.65 -9.58
C ARG A 171 5.05 -15.33 -8.63
N THR A 172 5.95 -16.29 -8.46
CA THR A 172 7.16 -16.15 -7.63
C THR A 172 8.25 -15.41 -8.38
N ASN A 173 9.27 -14.94 -7.65
CA ASN A 173 10.47 -14.33 -8.25
C ASN A 173 11.19 -15.29 -9.22
N ASN A 174 11.04 -16.60 -9.02
CA ASN A 174 11.61 -17.62 -9.89
C ASN A 174 10.75 -17.88 -11.14
N GLY A 175 9.68 -17.09 -11.35
CA GLY A 175 8.78 -17.20 -12.49
C GLY A 175 7.69 -18.26 -12.35
N ASN A 176 7.77 -19.14 -11.35
CA ASN A 176 6.79 -20.22 -11.12
C ASN A 176 5.48 -19.69 -10.53
N TYR A 177 4.36 -20.31 -10.92
CA TYR A 177 3.06 -20.09 -10.31
C TYR A 177 2.92 -20.94 -9.04
N GLN A 178 2.36 -20.34 -8.00
CA GLN A 178 1.98 -21.04 -6.78
C GLN A 178 0.57 -20.64 -6.36
N VAL A 179 -0.17 -21.58 -5.77
CA VAL A 179 -1.48 -21.30 -5.19
C VAL A 179 -1.31 -20.26 -4.08
N ALA A 180 -2.04 -19.17 -4.18
CA ALA A 180 -2.16 -18.16 -3.16
C ALA A 180 -3.53 -18.30 -2.47
N ARG A 181 -3.62 -17.88 -1.22
CA ARG A 181 -4.88 -17.83 -0.47
C ARG A 181 -4.97 -16.48 0.23
N PRO A 182 -6.18 -15.95 0.47
CA PRO A 182 -6.33 -14.73 1.27
C PRO A 182 -5.64 -14.84 2.63
N SER A 183 -5.05 -13.73 3.09
CA SER A 183 -4.44 -13.63 4.41
C SER A 183 -5.48 -13.79 5.52
N CYS A 184 -5.06 -14.27 6.69
CA CYS A 184 -5.95 -14.41 7.85
C CYS A 184 -6.53 -13.07 8.32
N LEU A 185 -5.84 -11.97 8.03
CA LEU A 185 -6.28 -10.63 8.40
C LEU A 185 -7.45 -10.13 7.53
N ALA A 186 -7.62 -10.67 6.32
CA ALA A 186 -8.79 -10.37 5.49
C ALA A 186 -10.09 -10.98 6.06
N SER A 187 -9.98 -11.86 7.06
CA SER A 187 -11.10 -12.49 7.76
C SER A 187 -11.30 -11.95 9.18
N PHE A 188 -10.74 -10.79 9.51
CA PHE A 188 -11.04 -10.13 10.78
C PHE A 188 -12.53 -9.80 10.87
N PRO A 189 -13.14 -9.91 12.06
CA PRO A 189 -14.51 -9.45 12.28
C PRO A 189 -14.68 -7.99 11.84
N GLY A 190 -15.76 -7.70 11.12
CA GLY A 190 -16.03 -6.37 10.55
C GLY A 190 -15.46 -6.15 9.15
N ILE A 191 -14.67 -7.07 8.60
CA ILE A 191 -14.31 -7.08 7.17
C ILE A 191 -15.28 -8.01 6.45
N GLU A 192 -16.08 -7.43 5.55
CA GLU A 192 -17.06 -8.18 4.76
C GLU A 192 -16.57 -8.36 3.32
N PRO A 193 -16.77 -9.55 2.74
CA PRO A 193 -16.47 -9.76 1.33
C PRO A 193 -17.44 -8.93 0.48
N VAL A 194 -16.89 -8.05 -0.35
CA VAL A 194 -17.66 -7.32 -1.36
C VAL A 194 -17.55 -8.09 -2.68
N SER A 195 -18.67 -8.53 -3.25
CA SER A 195 -18.66 -9.18 -4.55
C SER A 195 -18.35 -8.16 -5.64
N TRP A 196 -17.18 -8.25 -6.26
CA TRP A 196 -16.85 -7.57 -7.51
C TRP A 196 -16.54 -8.61 -8.57
N THR A 197 -17.41 -8.73 -9.57
CA THR A 197 -17.10 -9.47 -10.79
C THR A 197 -16.35 -8.53 -11.73
N ALA A 198 -15.03 -8.62 -11.76
CA ALA A 198 -14.29 -8.15 -12.93
C ALA A 198 -14.66 -9.10 -14.07
N LYS A 199 -15.37 -8.60 -15.08
CA LYS A 199 -15.47 -9.33 -16.34
C LYS A 199 -14.12 -9.20 -17.02
N ASP A 200 -13.34 -10.28 -17.00
CA ASP A 200 -12.22 -10.41 -17.91
C ASP A 200 -12.84 -10.39 -19.32
N GLY A 201 -12.56 -9.32 -20.07
CA GLY A 201 -12.94 -9.25 -21.47
C GLY A 201 -12.16 -10.32 -22.23
N GLU A 202 -12.86 -11.36 -22.66
CA GLU A 202 -12.38 -12.27 -23.70
C GLU A 202 -12.14 -11.45 -24.97
N GLY A 203 -10.90 -11.48 -25.45
CA GLY A 203 -10.48 -11.03 -26.77
C GLY A 203 -9.57 -12.09 -27.38
#